data_AF-A0A3M1ECM5-F1
#
_entry.id   AF-A0A3M1ECM5-F1
#
_cell.length_a   1.000
_cell.length_b   1.000
_cell.length_c   1.000
_cell.angle_alpha   90.00
_cell.angle_beta   90.00
_cell.angle_gamma   90.00
#
_symmetry.space_group_name_H-M   'P 1'
#
loop_
_entity.id
_entity.type
_entity.pdbx_description
1 polymer ?
#
loop_
_entity_poly.entity_id
_entity_poly.type
_entity_poly.pdbx_seq_one_letter_code
_entity_poly.pdbx_strand_id
1 'polypeptide(L)'
;MRLGFGVKVLGRPGLKSHDSRRWQNNPHLSVSLAYLRDIFEYLKQHDIRMYRMSSELAPYVTHPDLPQFHHQIDECARELALVGQMARDAGLRLSFHPKSHVNLSTPDPQQADRSARELMALARILDAMGLGREAVIVVHVGGAYDDKNLAATRFVQRFMQLPAFVCRRLALEHDDAIFSLADIHKIHQQTGIPLVLDYLHFRCHNPEGLSLKDALAMALGTWPADVRPKVHFSSPRTEMRILHRPDPVTGDGRDVLRPPLPSQHADFAHPFEFMSFLSVAKSLWGSAADAGREFDIMLELKAKDLAVRRLRDDVERFAPELAWWLEGGPVSQVRELEQAWSVEHVMSEAEPARVLVAVVNNPRDLEIAQEQGWYRIPLKRAPRQVAADFLALYQTAAFSDEKWAVNYFAPVRRYHIVRRRDLLPDEADHPRADDLYYKVEIDPLERLPAPIPSRRLRRITFIATTLERLLSAEEINDLWMSGISEAELWDAFKQESAEVESASSGAQLNSTEETTEG
;
A
#
# COMPACT_ATOMS: atom_id res chain seq x y z
N MET A 1 -22.72 13.84 -2.00
CA MET A 1 -21.71 13.53 -0.95
C MET A 1 -20.32 13.49 -1.59
N ARG A 2 -19.23 13.65 -0.82
CA ARG A 2 -17.86 13.46 -1.33
C ARG A 2 -17.28 12.13 -0.84
N LEU A 3 -16.61 11.39 -1.72
CA LEU A 3 -15.74 10.27 -1.36
C LEU A 3 -14.27 10.72 -1.33
N GLY A 4 -13.50 10.14 -0.43
CA GLY A 4 -12.07 10.42 -0.31
C GLY A 4 -11.26 9.24 0.20
N PHE A 5 -9.94 9.40 0.20
CA PHE A 5 -8.98 8.44 0.74
C PHE A 5 -7.84 9.17 1.47
N GLY A 6 -6.95 8.41 2.11
CA GLY A 6 -5.87 8.97 2.91
C GLY A 6 -4.45 8.65 2.45
N VAL A 7 -3.62 9.70 2.50
CA VAL A 7 -2.15 9.73 2.54
C VAL A 7 -1.44 9.34 1.25
N LYS A 8 -1.62 8.13 0.71
CA LYS A 8 -0.83 7.67 -0.44
C LYS A 8 -1.73 7.56 -1.66
N VAL A 9 -1.25 8.06 -2.80
CA VAL A 9 -1.85 7.80 -4.12
C VAL A 9 -1.18 6.56 -4.72
N LEU A 10 -1.98 5.56 -5.08
CA LEU A 10 -1.52 4.31 -5.71
C LEU A 10 -1.74 4.32 -7.22
N GLY A 11 -2.81 4.96 -7.71
CA GLY A 11 -3.14 5.01 -9.14
C GLY A 11 -2.18 5.85 -9.99
N ARG A 12 -1.24 6.58 -9.38
CA ARG A 12 -0.15 7.25 -10.08
C ARG A 12 1.18 7.04 -9.34
N PRO A 13 2.05 6.14 -9.83
CA PRO A 13 3.38 5.94 -9.27
C PRO A 13 4.18 7.25 -9.19
N GLY A 14 4.95 7.41 -8.11
CA GLY A 14 5.83 8.57 -7.92
C GLY A 14 5.18 9.78 -7.25
N LEU A 15 3.85 9.84 -7.10
CA LEU A 15 3.20 10.88 -6.30
C LEU A 15 3.47 10.67 -4.80
N LYS A 16 4.44 11.41 -4.27
CA LYS A 16 4.73 11.47 -2.84
C LYS A 16 3.68 12.33 -2.14
N SER A 17 3.48 12.10 -0.83
CA SER A 17 2.47 12.82 -0.05
C SER A 17 3.04 13.87 0.89
N HIS A 18 4.33 13.79 1.16
CA HIS A 18 5.11 14.72 1.97
C HIS A 18 6.59 14.43 1.75
N ASP A 19 7.44 15.33 2.22
CA ASP A 19 8.88 15.15 2.23
C ASP A 19 9.30 14.17 3.33
N SER A 20 9.66 12.95 2.91
CA SER A 20 10.06 11.87 3.81
C SER A 20 11.57 11.75 3.97
N ARG A 21 12.35 12.75 3.55
CA ARG A 21 13.82 12.73 3.72
C ARG A 21 14.16 12.75 5.21
N ARG A 22 15.26 12.10 5.59
CA ARG A 22 15.77 12.14 6.96
C ARG A 22 16.27 13.54 7.32
N TRP A 23 16.24 13.90 8.60
CA TRP A 23 16.62 15.22 9.10
C TRP A 23 18.00 15.70 8.63
N GLN A 24 18.97 14.80 8.41
CA GLN A 24 20.30 15.15 7.89
C GLN A 24 20.26 15.80 6.49
N ASN A 25 19.19 15.57 5.73
CA ASN A 25 18.99 16.08 4.38
C ASN A 25 18.05 17.29 4.33
N ASN A 26 17.81 17.96 5.47
CA ASN A 26 16.99 19.16 5.61
C ASN A 26 15.63 19.05 4.87
N PRO A 27 14.78 18.08 5.26
CA PRO A 27 13.43 17.99 4.73
C PRO A 27 12.64 19.25 5.08
N HIS A 28 11.70 19.64 4.22
CA HIS A 28 11.01 20.92 4.36
C HIS A 28 9.55 20.89 3.90
N LEU A 29 8.68 21.63 4.60
CA LEU A 29 7.27 21.76 4.28
C LEU A 29 7.02 22.24 2.85
N SER A 30 7.83 23.16 2.31
CA SER A 30 7.67 23.64 0.92
C SER A 30 7.74 22.51 -0.12
N VAL A 31 8.55 21.48 0.12
CA VAL A 31 8.64 20.29 -0.75
C VAL A 31 7.37 19.45 -0.61
N SER A 32 6.87 19.26 0.61
CA SER A 32 5.58 18.61 0.85
C SER A 32 4.42 19.34 0.17
N LEU A 33 4.44 20.67 0.14
CA LEU A 33 3.41 21.49 -0.50
C LEU A 33 3.45 21.37 -2.03
N ALA A 34 4.64 21.26 -2.63
CA ALA A 34 4.77 20.95 -4.05
C ALA A 34 4.18 19.57 -4.39
N TYR A 35 4.42 18.57 -3.55
CA TYR A 35 3.78 17.26 -3.71
C TYR A 35 2.26 17.31 -3.53
N LEU A 36 1.75 18.06 -2.56
CA LEU A 36 0.30 18.24 -2.39
C LEU A 36 -0.35 18.91 -3.59
N ARG A 37 0.31 19.90 -4.21
CA ARG A 37 -0.16 20.52 -5.45
C ARG A 37 -0.36 19.47 -6.55
N ASP A 38 0.62 18.59 -6.75
CA ASP A 38 0.56 17.54 -7.77
C ASP A 38 -0.52 16.49 -7.44
N ILE A 39 -0.73 16.19 -6.16
CA ILE A 39 -1.85 15.36 -5.70
C ILE A 39 -3.19 16.05 -5.98
N PHE A 40 -3.35 17.35 -5.71
CA PHE A 40 -4.62 18.04 -5.93
C PHE A 40 -5.01 18.06 -7.40
N GLU A 41 -4.03 18.20 -8.31
CA GLU A 41 -4.26 18.08 -9.73
C GLU A 41 -4.71 16.65 -10.11
N TYR A 42 -4.06 15.62 -9.56
CA TYR A 42 -4.50 14.23 -9.73
C TYR A 42 -5.93 14.00 -9.21
N LEU A 43 -6.25 14.50 -8.02
CA LEU A 43 -7.58 14.38 -7.42
C LEU A 43 -8.66 15.04 -8.29
N LYS A 44 -8.35 16.21 -8.85
CA LYS A 44 -9.24 16.93 -9.77
C LYS A 44 -9.51 16.12 -11.05
N GLN A 45 -8.47 15.51 -11.64
CA GLN A 45 -8.61 14.67 -12.85
C GLN A 45 -9.54 13.47 -12.63
N HIS A 46 -9.54 12.91 -11.42
CA HIS A 46 -10.38 11.75 -11.05
C HIS A 46 -11.66 12.11 -10.27
N ASP A 47 -12.02 13.39 -10.23
CA ASP A 47 -13.18 13.92 -9.48
C ASP A 47 -13.25 13.41 -8.03
N ILE A 48 -12.11 13.33 -7.35
CA ILE A 48 -12.04 12.96 -5.93
C ILE A 48 -11.96 14.24 -5.11
N ARG A 49 -13.05 14.56 -4.38
CA ARG A 49 -13.20 15.85 -3.70
C ARG A 49 -12.88 15.83 -2.22
N MET A 50 -12.27 14.77 -1.72
CA MET A 50 -11.89 14.65 -0.32
C MET A 50 -10.57 13.91 -0.16
N TYR A 51 -9.68 14.43 0.68
CA TYR A 51 -8.35 13.84 0.88
C TYR A 51 -7.86 14.02 2.31
N ARG A 52 -7.36 12.93 2.90
CA ARG A 52 -6.65 12.99 4.19
C ARG A 52 -5.15 13.12 3.91
N MET A 53 -4.60 14.27 4.25
CA MET A 53 -3.18 14.57 4.09
C MET A 53 -2.34 13.78 5.10
N SER A 54 -1.04 13.62 4.81
CA SER A 54 -0.09 13.05 5.78
C SER A 54 -0.01 13.95 7.01
N SER A 55 -0.13 13.41 8.23
CA SER A 55 0.13 14.21 9.44
C SER A 55 1.61 14.63 9.55
N GLU A 56 2.50 14.02 8.77
CA GLU A 56 3.93 14.37 8.69
C GLU A 56 4.21 15.40 7.59
N LEU A 57 3.20 16.18 7.19
CA LEU A 57 3.32 17.15 6.11
C LEU A 57 4.45 18.17 6.35
N ALA A 58 4.60 18.63 7.60
CA ALA A 58 5.72 19.45 8.06
C ALA A 58 6.72 18.57 8.84
N PRO A 59 7.82 18.11 8.22
CA PRO A 59 8.70 17.12 8.83
C PRO A 59 9.35 17.66 10.10
N TYR A 60 9.32 16.88 11.19
CA TYR A 60 9.97 17.20 12.47
C TYR A 60 9.55 18.53 13.15
N VAL A 61 8.43 19.15 12.72
CA VAL A 61 8.02 20.49 13.17
C VAL A 61 7.82 20.62 14.68
N THR A 62 7.55 19.50 15.36
CA THR A 62 7.37 19.44 16.83
C THR A 62 8.47 18.66 17.55
N HIS A 63 9.50 18.19 16.84
CA HIS A 63 10.52 17.32 17.40
C HIS A 63 11.33 18.07 18.47
N PRO A 64 11.45 17.56 19.72
CA PRO A 64 12.05 18.31 20.82
C PRO A 64 13.52 18.68 20.56
N ASP A 65 14.28 17.77 19.96
CA ASP A 65 15.73 17.93 19.79
C ASP A 65 16.14 18.50 18.42
N LEU A 66 15.17 18.94 17.60
CA LEU A 66 15.45 19.47 16.26
C LEU A 66 14.75 20.83 16.03
N PRO A 67 15.11 21.87 16.82
CA PRO A 67 14.47 23.19 16.77
C PRO A 67 14.60 23.91 15.41
N GLN A 68 15.60 23.55 14.61
CA GLN A 68 15.77 24.09 13.26
C GLN A 68 14.58 23.83 12.33
N PHE A 69 13.73 22.84 12.63
CA PHE A 69 12.54 22.51 11.83
C PHE A 69 11.24 23.20 12.32
N HIS A 70 11.26 23.95 13.42
CA HIS A 70 10.04 24.43 14.08
C HIS A 70 9.37 25.61 13.35
N HIS A 71 10.12 26.33 12.50
CA HIS A 71 9.65 27.55 11.83
C HIS A 71 9.04 27.33 10.44
N GLN A 72 9.04 26.08 9.94
CA GLN A 72 8.59 25.75 8.58
C GLN A 72 7.19 26.25 8.23
N ILE A 73 6.25 26.25 9.20
CA ILE A 73 4.88 26.73 8.98
C ILE A 73 4.86 28.23 8.71
N ASP A 74 5.67 29.00 9.45
CA ASP A 74 5.78 30.45 9.29
C ASP A 74 6.54 30.79 8.00
N GLU A 75 7.60 30.04 7.70
CA GLU A 75 8.40 30.18 6.47
C GLU A 75 7.58 29.90 5.21
N CYS A 76 6.64 28.94 5.26
CA CYS A 76 5.76 28.55 4.15
C CYS A 76 4.37 29.21 4.19
N ALA A 77 4.17 30.29 4.94
CA ALA A 77 2.83 30.89 5.10
C ALA A 77 2.17 31.27 3.75
N ARG A 78 2.95 31.77 2.78
CA ARG A 78 2.44 32.13 1.44
C ARG A 78 2.10 30.89 0.62
N GLU A 79 2.98 29.89 0.62
CA GLU A 79 2.82 28.63 -0.09
C GLU A 79 1.62 27.85 0.44
N LEU A 80 1.42 27.83 1.76
CA LEU A 80 0.24 27.27 2.42
C LEU A 80 -1.04 27.97 1.93
N ALA A 81 -1.07 29.30 1.92
CA ALA A 81 -2.21 30.07 1.45
C ALA A 81 -2.54 29.77 -0.03
N LEU A 82 -1.52 29.64 -0.89
CA LEU A 82 -1.67 29.28 -2.31
C LEU A 82 -2.22 27.87 -2.48
N VAL A 83 -1.63 26.87 -1.83
CA VAL A 83 -2.08 25.46 -1.91
C VAL A 83 -3.48 25.31 -1.32
N GLY A 84 -3.79 26.07 -0.27
CA GLY A 84 -5.13 26.14 0.29
C GLY A 84 -6.15 26.79 -0.64
N GLN A 85 -5.77 27.82 -1.40
CA GLN A 85 -6.61 28.38 -2.47
C GLN A 85 -6.90 27.33 -3.54
N MET A 86 -5.88 26.60 -4.00
CA MET A 86 -6.06 25.51 -4.96
C MET A 86 -7.04 24.43 -4.45
N ALA A 87 -6.94 24.07 -3.16
CA ALA A 87 -7.87 23.13 -2.55
C ALA A 87 -9.31 23.65 -2.57
N ARG A 88 -9.53 24.93 -2.24
CA ARG A 88 -10.86 25.56 -2.29
C ARG A 88 -11.41 25.64 -3.72
N ASP A 89 -10.59 26.02 -4.68
CA ASP A 89 -10.97 26.13 -6.10
C ASP A 89 -11.37 24.77 -6.69
N ALA A 90 -10.71 23.70 -6.25
CA ALA A 90 -11.05 22.32 -6.62
C ALA A 90 -12.18 21.72 -5.77
N GLY A 91 -12.74 22.47 -4.81
CA GLY A 91 -13.80 22.00 -3.91
C GLY A 91 -13.37 20.85 -2.99
N LEU A 92 -12.07 20.75 -2.69
CA LEU A 92 -11.49 19.68 -1.87
C LEU A 92 -11.78 19.87 -0.38
N ARG A 93 -12.31 18.83 0.25
CA ARG A 93 -12.33 18.69 1.71
C ARG A 93 -11.06 18.00 2.19
N LEU A 94 -10.24 18.73 2.94
CA LEU A 94 -8.98 18.21 3.49
C LEU A 94 -9.13 17.80 4.95
N SER A 95 -8.28 16.89 5.42
CA SER A 95 -8.23 16.51 6.83
C SER A 95 -6.89 15.91 7.21
N PHE A 96 -6.62 15.82 8.51
CA PHE A 96 -5.54 15.02 9.06
C PHE A 96 -6.10 13.91 9.95
N HIS A 97 -5.32 12.86 10.11
CA HIS A 97 -5.47 11.90 11.20
C HIS A 97 -4.07 11.57 11.71
N PRO A 98 -3.63 12.15 12.84
CA PRO A 98 -2.31 11.88 13.38
C PRO A 98 -2.17 10.41 13.79
N LYS A 99 -0.92 9.95 13.87
CA LYS A 99 -0.56 8.61 14.33
C LYS A 99 -0.94 8.42 15.81
N SER A 100 -1.09 7.17 16.22
CA SER A 100 -1.55 6.76 17.57
C SER A 100 -0.72 7.27 18.75
N HIS A 101 0.50 7.78 18.52
CA HIS A 101 1.31 8.40 19.58
C HIS A 101 0.78 9.77 20.02
N VAL A 102 -0.01 10.44 19.17
CA VAL A 102 -0.75 11.66 19.52
C VAL A 102 -1.98 11.24 20.30
N ASN A 103 -1.92 11.43 21.62
CA ASN A 103 -2.89 10.87 22.53
C ASN A 103 -3.07 11.82 23.73
N LEU A 104 -4.27 12.41 23.84
CA LEU A 104 -4.62 13.31 24.93
C LEU A 104 -5.07 12.60 26.21
N SER A 105 -5.40 11.31 26.18
CA SER A 105 -5.83 10.55 27.37
C SER A 105 -4.69 9.86 28.14
N THR A 106 -3.45 9.96 27.66
CA THR A 106 -2.27 9.33 28.27
C THR A 106 -2.02 9.75 29.73
N PRO A 107 -1.68 8.85 30.66
CA PRO A 107 -1.31 9.25 32.01
C PRO A 107 0.02 10.04 32.05
N ASP A 108 0.88 9.92 31.03
CA ASP A 108 2.16 10.65 30.95
C ASP A 108 1.94 12.12 30.54
N PRO A 109 2.18 13.11 31.41
CA PRO A 109 2.01 14.52 31.08
C PRO A 109 2.93 14.97 29.94
N GLN A 110 4.16 14.44 29.83
CA GLN A 110 5.08 14.84 28.76
C GLN A 110 4.60 14.36 27.39
N GLN A 111 4.04 13.14 27.31
CA GLN A 111 3.41 12.66 26.09
C GLN A 111 2.17 13.48 25.72
N ALA A 112 1.37 13.89 26.71
CA ALA A 112 0.22 14.75 26.48
C ALA A 112 0.65 16.11 25.91
N ASP A 113 1.70 16.73 26.45
CA ASP A 113 2.24 18.01 25.96
C ASP A 113 2.81 17.89 24.54
N ARG A 114 3.48 16.78 24.22
CA ARG A 114 3.92 16.48 22.84
C ARG A 114 2.72 16.34 21.90
N SER A 115 1.68 15.65 22.34
CA SER A 115 0.44 15.47 21.57
C SER A 115 -0.26 16.79 21.30
N ALA A 116 -0.36 17.66 22.31
CA ALA A 116 -0.93 19.00 22.16
C ALA A 116 -0.14 19.85 21.17
N ARG A 117 1.20 19.80 21.20
CA ARG A 117 2.07 20.50 20.23
C ARG A 117 1.85 20.03 18.81
N GLU A 118 1.72 18.72 18.60
CA GLU A 118 1.42 18.16 17.28
C GLU A 118 0.07 18.64 16.74
N LEU A 119 -0.98 18.61 17.58
CA LEU A 119 -2.31 19.10 17.20
C LEU A 119 -2.30 20.60 16.90
N MET A 120 -1.53 21.40 17.67
CA MET A 120 -1.33 22.83 17.38
C MET A 120 -0.66 23.05 16.03
N ALA A 121 0.37 22.28 15.69
CA ALA A 121 1.05 22.40 14.40
C ALA A 121 0.12 22.05 13.22
N LEU A 122 -0.62 20.94 13.32
CA LEU A 122 -1.60 20.54 12.30
C LEU A 122 -2.72 21.57 12.14
N ALA A 123 -3.23 22.14 13.24
CA ALA A 123 -4.27 23.17 13.20
C ALA A 123 -3.75 24.45 12.53
N ARG A 124 -2.51 24.88 12.85
CA ARG A 124 -1.86 26.02 12.20
C ARG A 124 -1.70 25.80 10.69
N ILE A 125 -1.37 24.60 10.23
CA ILE A 125 -1.31 24.28 8.80
C ILE A 125 -2.68 24.49 8.15
N LEU A 126 -3.76 23.93 8.71
CA LEU A 126 -5.11 24.07 8.15
C LEU A 126 -5.58 25.54 8.13
N ASP A 127 -5.22 26.31 9.16
CA ASP A 127 -5.53 27.74 9.27
C ASP A 127 -4.72 28.58 8.28
N ALA A 128 -3.41 28.33 8.14
CA ALA A 128 -2.53 29.03 7.20
C ALA A 128 -2.90 28.73 5.74
N MET A 129 -3.45 27.55 5.46
CA MET A 129 -4.07 27.24 4.17
C MET A 129 -5.39 28.01 3.95
N GLY A 130 -6.00 28.61 4.97
CA GLY A 130 -7.29 29.30 4.88
C GLY A 130 -8.46 28.34 4.63
N LEU A 131 -8.39 27.10 5.12
CA LEU A 131 -9.43 26.09 4.91
C LEU A 131 -10.63 26.32 5.84
N GLY A 132 -11.83 26.05 5.35
CA GLY A 132 -13.08 26.16 6.11
C GLY A 132 -13.19 25.16 7.27
N ARG A 133 -14.29 25.23 8.02
CA ARG A 133 -14.56 24.41 9.22
C ARG A 133 -14.68 22.91 8.96
N GLU A 134 -14.94 22.52 7.71
CA GLU A 134 -14.97 21.10 7.29
C GLU A 134 -13.60 20.43 7.32
N ALA A 135 -12.52 21.22 7.33
CA ALA A 135 -11.16 20.70 7.42
C ALA A 135 -10.77 20.44 8.88
N VAL A 136 -10.73 19.16 9.23
CA VAL A 136 -10.60 18.67 10.60
C VAL A 136 -9.39 17.75 10.80
N ILE A 137 -8.96 17.63 12.05
CA ILE A 137 -7.98 16.67 12.55
C ILE A 137 -8.77 15.63 13.34
N VAL A 138 -8.85 14.42 12.80
CA VAL A 138 -9.58 13.32 13.44
C VAL A 138 -8.66 12.61 14.42
N VAL A 139 -9.08 12.46 15.66
CA VAL A 139 -8.31 11.80 16.73
C VAL A 139 -9.16 10.73 17.42
N HIS A 140 -8.51 9.73 17.99
CA HIS A 140 -9.15 8.81 18.94
C HIS A 140 -8.96 9.31 20.38
N VAL A 141 -9.74 8.75 21.32
CA VAL A 141 -9.54 9.02 22.75
C VAL A 141 -8.17 8.49 23.20
N GLY A 142 -7.79 7.29 22.78
CA GLY A 142 -6.54 6.62 23.16
C GLY A 142 -6.77 5.30 23.90
N GLY A 143 -5.80 4.88 24.71
CA GLY A 143 -5.91 3.64 25.48
C GLY A 143 -6.79 3.76 26.73
N ALA A 144 -7.30 2.63 27.24
CA ALA A 144 -7.95 2.57 28.54
C ALA A 144 -6.98 2.84 29.70
N TYR A 145 -5.70 2.46 29.51
CA TYR A 145 -4.70 2.41 30.58
C TYR A 145 -5.24 1.59 31.76
N ASP A 146 -5.28 2.18 32.96
CA ASP A 146 -5.79 1.53 34.16
C ASP A 146 -7.32 1.59 34.26
N ASP A 147 -7.95 2.65 33.75
CA ASP A 147 -9.40 2.89 33.82
C ASP A 147 -9.88 3.76 32.65
N LYS A 148 -10.80 3.21 31.86
CA LYS A 148 -11.45 3.84 30.71
C LYS A 148 -12.14 5.17 31.06
N ASN A 149 -12.81 5.26 32.21
CA ASN A 149 -13.48 6.48 32.65
C ASN A 149 -12.47 7.57 33.05
N LEU A 150 -11.36 7.19 33.69
CA LEU A 150 -10.27 8.11 33.98
C LEU A 150 -9.59 8.61 32.70
N ALA A 151 -9.40 7.73 31.71
CA ALA A 151 -8.88 8.10 30.40
C ALA A 151 -9.79 9.11 29.67
N ALA A 152 -11.10 8.88 29.66
CA ALA A 152 -12.08 9.83 29.11
C ALA A 152 -12.05 11.17 29.86
N THR A 153 -11.95 11.15 31.19
CA THR A 153 -11.85 12.38 32.01
C THR A 153 -10.60 13.18 31.68
N ARG A 154 -9.44 12.51 31.55
CA ARG A 154 -8.18 13.17 31.13
C ARG A 154 -8.29 13.78 29.74
N PHE A 155 -8.92 13.07 28.81
CA PHE A 155 -9.17 13.58 27.46
C PHE A 155 -9.99 14.88 27.51
N VAL A 156 -11.12 14.88 28.23
CA VAL A 156 -11.99 16.07 28.37
C VAL A 156 -11.20 17.24 28.96
N GLN A 157 -10.50 17.03 30.07
CA GLN A 157 -9.73 18.10 30.74
C GLN A 157 -8.69 18.72 29.81
N ARG A 158 -7.92 17.90 29.09
CA ARG A 158 -6.87 18.39 28.20
C ARG A 158 -7.41 18.97 26.91
N PHE A 159 -8.49 18.43 26.36
CA PHE A 159 -9.19 19.04 25.24
C PHE A 159 -9.65 20.46 25.58
N MET A 160 -10.24 20.66 26.77
CA MET A 160 -10.70 21.99 27.21
C MET A 160 -9.55 22.97 27.50
N GLN A 161 -8.33 22.47 27.69
CA GLN A 161 -7.11 23.28 27.85
C GLN A 161 -6.46 23.65 26.50
N LEU A 162 -6.82 22.98 25.41
CA LEU A 162 -6.27 23.31 24.09
C LEU A 162 -6.73 24.71 23.66
N PRO A 163 -5.89 25.46 22.93
CA PRO A 163 -6.30 26.72 22.36
C PRO A 163 -7.54 26.57 21.47
N ALA A 164 -8.42 27.57 21.48
CA ALA A 164 -9.67 27.54 20.70
C ALA A 164 -9.47 27.26 19.20
N PHE A 165 -8.32 27.66 18.65
CA PHE A 165 -7.97 27.40 17.24
C PHE A 165 -7.68 25.93 16.93
N VAL A 166 -7.24 25.16 17.93
CA VAL A 166 -7.10 23.73 17.83
C VAL A 166 -8.45 23.06 18.01
N CYS A 167 -9.20 23.43 19.06
CA CYS A 167 -10.49 22.80 19.37
C CYS A 167 -11.47 22.86 18.20
N ARG A 168 -11.54 23.99 17.48
CA ARG A 168 -12.41 24.14 16.29
C ARG A 168 -12.04 23.23 15.10
N ARG A 169 -10.85 22.64 15.12
CA ARG A 169 -10.33 21.73 14.09
C ARG A 169 -10.45 20.26 14.50
N LEU A 170 -10.67 19.93 15.77
CA LEU A 170 -10.70 18.53 16.21
C LEU A 170 -12.05 17.88 15.94
N ALA A 171 -12.02 16.60 15.56
CA ALA A 171 -13.16 15.70 15.58
C ALA A 171 -12.73 14.38 16.25
N LEU A 172 -13.64 13.74 16.97
CA LEU A 172 -13.37 12.55 17.77
C LEU A 172 -13.95 11.30 17.10
N GLU A 173 -13.12 10.29 16.91
CA GLU A 173 -13.49 9.01 16.33
C GLU A 173 -13.42 7.92 17.41
N HIS A 174 -14.44 7.05 17.45
CA HIS A 174 -14.43 5.89 18.34
C HIS A 174 -13.51 4.81 17.76
N ASP A 175 -13.15 3.82 18.56
CA ASP A 175 -12.23 2.76 18.13
C ASP A 175 -12.94 1.39 18.10
N ASP A 176 -12.18 0.35 17.75
CA ASP A 176 -12.64 -1.01 17.50
C ASP A 176 -12.62 -1.91 18.75
N ALA A 177 -12.30 -1.40 19.94
CA ALA A 177 -12.10 -2.26 21.12
C ALA A 177 -12.35 -1.63 22.50
N ILE A 178 -12.04 -0.35 22.68
CA ILE A 178 -11.99 0.35 23.96
C ILE A 178 -13.15 1.32 24.08
N PHE A 179 -13.14 2.40 23.29
CA PHE A 179 -14.15 3.45 23.35
C PHE A 179 -15.20 3.26 22.25
N SER A 180 -16.44 2.97 22.65
CA SER A 180 -17.58 2.85 21.72
C SER A 180 -18.06 4.23 21.27
N LEU A 181 -18.95 4.27 20.28
CA LEU A 181 -19.63 5.50 19.88
C LEU A 181 -20.38 6.14 21.07
N ALA A 182 -21.05 5.34 21.90
CA ALA A 182 -21.79 5.84 23.04
C ALA A 182 -20.87 6.47 24.11
N ASP A 183 -19.66 5.94 24.28
CA ASP A 183 -18.67 6.53 25.19
C ASP A 183 -18.19 7.90 24.70
N ILE A 184 -17.81 8.00 23.41
CA ILE A 184 -17.36 9.29 22.87
C ILE A 184 -18.52 10.29 22.75
N HIS A 185 -19.77 9.83 22.69
CA HIS A 185 -20.94 10.71 22.79
C HIS A 185 -21.03 11.40 24.16
N LYS A 186 -20.68 10.72 25.26
CA LYS A 186 -20.59 11.34 26.60
C LYS A 186 -19.47 12.39 26.65
N ILE A 187 -18.39 12.20 25.90
CA ILE A 187 -17.31 13.20 25.75
C ILE A 187 -17.84 14.40 24.95
N HIS A 188 -18.55 14.17 23.85
CA HIS A 188 -19.21 15.22 23.07
C HIS A 188 -20.14 16.08 23.93
N GLN A 189 -20.98 15.46 24.77
CA GLN A 189 -21.90 16.19 25.65
C GLN A 189 -21.19 17.18 26.59
N GLN A 190 -19.94 16.92 26.96
CA GLN A 190 -19.15 17.78 27.84
C GLN A 190 -18.31 18.82 27.10
N THR A 191 -17.98 18.59 25.82
CA THR A 191 -16.94 19.34 25.10
C THR A 191 -17.44 19.99 23.81
N GLY A 192 -18.55 19.52 23.26
CA GLY A 192 -19.05 19.89 21.93
C GLY A 192 -18.20 19.38 20.76
N ILE A 193 -17.20 18.51 20.98
CA ILE A 193 -16.35 17.99 19.90
C ILE A 193 -17.18 17.19 18.89
N PRO A 194 -17.12 17.46 17.57
CA PRO A 194 -17.83 16.67 16.56
C PRO A 194 -17.36 15.21 16.55
N LEU A 195 -18.26 14.29 16.26
CA LEU A 195 -17.97 12.85 16.24
C LEU A 195 -17.89 12.32 14.81
N VAL A 196 -16.86 11.52 14.53
CA VAL A 196 -16.73 10.73 13.31
C VAL A 196 -17.16 9.31 13.63
N LEU A 197 -18.23 8.85 12.97
CA LEU A 197 -18.56 7.43 12.96
C LEU A 197 -17.60 6.72 12.01
N ASP A 198 -16.88 5.71 12.50
CA ASP A 198 -16.21 4.73 11.64
C ASP A 198 -17.05 3.47 11.57
N TYR A 199 -17.44 3.11 10.35
CA TYR A 199 -18.32 1.97 10.13
C TYR A 199 -17.71 0.65 10.62
N LEU A 200 -16.43 0.35 10.33
CA LEU A 200 -15.83 -0.93 10.72
C LEU A 200 -15.58 -1.01 12.22
N HIS A 201 -15.08 0.07 12.82
CA HIS A 201 -14.95 0.16 14.28
C HIS A 201 -16.30 -0.07 14.97
N PHE A 202 -17.39 0.48 14.42
CA PHE A 202 -18.73 0.30 14.95
C PHE A 202 -19.20 -1.16 14.82
N ARG A 203 -18.87 -1.83 13.70
CA ARG A 203 -19.14 -3.27 13.54
C ARG A 203 -18.34 -4.13 14.51
N CYS A 204 -17.11 -3.73 14.85
CA CYS A 204 -16.25 -4.44 15.79
C CYS A 204 -16.63 -4.19 17.27
N HIS A 205 -17.05 -2.97 17.61
CA HIS A 205 -17.25 -2.54 18.99
C HIS A 205 -18.49 -1.67 19.16
N ASN A 206 -19.61 -2.34 19.43
CA ASN A 206 -20.90 -1.72 19.74
C ASN A 206 -21.57 -2.48 20.90
N PRO A 207 -21.00 -2.42 22.12
CA PRO A 207 -21.51 -3.16 23.27
C PRO A 207 -22.91 -2.69 23.69
N GLU A 208 -23.31 -1.47 23.32
CA GLU A 208 -24.64 -0.93 23.59
C GLU A 208 -25.72 -1.47 22.63
N GLY A 209 -25.33 -2.18 21.57
CA GLY A 209 -26.28 -2.75 20.60
C GLY A 209 -27.05 -1.69 19.80
N LEU A 210 -26.46 -0.51 19.58
CA LEU A 210 -27.08 0.54 18.77
C LEU A 210 -27.35 0.04 17.36
N SER A 211 -28.47 0.47 16.76
CA SER A 211 -28.67 0.28 15.33
C SER A 211 -27.73 1.19 14.55
N LEU A 212 -27.32 0.78 13.34
CA LEU A 212 -26.51 1.65 12.46
C LEU A 212 -27.22 2.98 12.15
N LYS A 213 -28.56 2.95 12.06
CA LYS A 213 -29.37 4.14 11.83
C LYS A 213 -29.23 5.15 12.98
N ASP A 214 -29.33 4.66 14.23
CA ASP A 214 -29.22 5.50 15.42
C ASP A 214 -27.78 5.99 15.62
N ALA A 215 -26.79 5.13 15.35
CA ALA A 215 -25.38 5.48 15.40
C ALA A 215 -25.03 6.59 14.38
N LEU A 216 -25.52 6.48 13.14
CA LEU A 216 -25.37 7.51 12.12
C LEU A 216 -26.06 8.81 12.56
N ALA A 217 -27.35 8.76 12.95
CA ALA A 217 -28.06 9.95 13.39
C ALA A 217 -27.36 10.65 14.57
N MET A 218 -26.87 9.88 15.54
CA MET A 218 -26.11 10.38 16.69
C MET A 218 -24.84 11.09 16.24
N ALA A 219 -24.00 10.46 15.42
CA ALA A 219 -22.75 11.05 14.97
C ALA A 219 -22.98 12.29 14.10
N LEU A 220 -23.90 12.23 13.12
CA LEU A 220 -24.22 13.35 12.24
C LEU A 220 -24.81 14.55 13.00
N GLY A 221 -25.58 14.29 14.06
CA GLY A 221 -26.16 15.34 14.92
C GLY A 221 -25.14 16.12 15.74
N THR A 222 -23.92 15.59 15.93
CA THR A 222 -22.87 16.26 16.74
C THR A 222 -22.14 17.39 16.02
N TRP A 223 -22.24 17.46 14.69
CA TRP A 223 -21.57 18.50 13.91
C TRP A 223 -22.38 19.80 13.89
N PRO A 224 -21.74 20.99 13.88
CA PRO A 224 -22.45 22.26 13.71
C PRO A 224 -23.33 22.26 12.46
N ALA A 225 -24.49 22.92 12.51
CA ALA A 225 -25.50 22.86 11.45
C ALA A 225 -24.97 23.27 10.05
N ASP A 226 -24.07 24.25 10.01
CA ASP A 226 -23.43 24.81 8.82
C ASP A 226 -22.21 24.01 8.32
N VAL A 227 -21.82 22.94 9.02
CA VAL A 227 -20.65 22.13 8.69
C VAL A 227 -21.09 20.74 8.27
N ARG A 228 -20.72 20.31 7.06
CA ARG A 228 -21.02 18.96 6.59
C ARG A 228 -20.28 17.90 7.45
N PRO A 229 -20.99 16.95 8.08
CA PRO A 229 -20.37 15.85 8.80
C PRO A 229 -19.38 15.02 7.97
N LYS A 230 -18.50 14.32 8.67
CA LYS A 230 -17.57 13.34 8.11
C LYS A 230 -17.76 12.00 8.78
N VAL A 231 -17.77 10.94 7.97
CA VAL A 231 -17.77 9.55 8.43
C VAL A 231 -16.62 8.79 7.79
N HIS A 232 -16.21 7.70 8.40
CA HIS A 232 -15.22 6.77 7.87
C HIS A 232 -15.89 5.45 7.49
N PHE A 233 -15.41 4.85 6.40
CA PHE A 233 -15.88 3.56 5.94
C PHE A 233 -14.72 2.66 5.54
N SER A 234 -14.72 1.44 6.05
CA SER A 234 -13.92 0.33 5.53
C SER A 234 -14.68 -0.99 5.67
N SER A 235 -14.22 -2.00 4.96
CA SER A 235 -14.68 -3.39 5.13
C SER A 235 -13.60 -4.21 5.83
N PRO A 236 -14.00 -5.26 6.59
CA PRO A 236 -13.03 -6.14 7.24
C PRO A 236 -12.22 -6.89 6.19
N ARG A 237 -10.93 -7.06 6.47
CA ARG A 237 -10.04 -7.95 5.74
C ARG A 237 -10.49 -9.39 5.91
N THR A 238 -10.54 -10.16 4.82
CA THR A 238 -11.00 -11.57 4.86
C THR A 238 -9.95 -12.55 4.35
N GLU A 239 -8.89 -12.06 3.71
CA GLU A 239 -7.77 -12.84 3.25
C GLU A 239 -6.76 -13.18 4.37
N MET A 240 -5.98 -14.24 4.16
CA MET A 240 -4.93 -14.65 5.10
C MET A 240 -3.85 -13.58 5.20
N ARG A 241 -3.40 -13.34 6.43
CA ARG A 241 -2.30 -12.43 6.72
C ARG A 241 -0.98 -13.15 6.57
N ILE A 242 -0.07 -12.59 5.78
CA ILE A 242 1.30 -13.08 5.66
C ILE A 242 2.18 -12.31 6.65
N LEU A 243 2.75 -13.00 7.64
CA LEU A 243 3.69 -12.43 8.59
C LEU A 243 5.09 -12.98 8.33
N HIS A 244 6.03 -12.10 7.99
CA HIS A 244 7.43 -12.46 7.91
C HIS A 244 8.01 -12.59 9.32
N ARG A 245 8.45 -13.79 9.70
CA ARG A 245 9.10 -14.04 11.00
C ARG A 245 10.51 -14.56 10.78
N PRO A 246 11.52 -13.96 11.44
CA PRO A 246 12.83 -14.58 11.48
C PRO A 246 12.74 -15.93 12.22
N ASP A 247 13.36 -16.95 11.66
CA ASP A 247 13.59 -18.22 12.33
C ASP A 247 14.49 -17.96 13.55
N PRO A 248 14.05 -18.32 14.78
CA PRO A 248 14.81 -18.03 15.98
C PRO A 248 16.14 -18.79 16.08
N VAL A 249 16.37 -19.80 15.23
CA VAL A 249 17.58 -20.62 15.22
C VAL A 249 18.47 -20.25 14.03
N THR A 250 17.92 -20.16 12.82
CA THR A 250 18.72 -19.91 11.61
C THR A 250 18.81 -18.43 11.24
N GLY A 251 17.90 -17.59 11.76
CA GLY A 251 17.75 -16.20 11.36
C GLY A 251 17.02 -16.02 10.01
N ASP A 252 16.72 -17.10 9.30
CA ASP A 252 16.06 -17.04 8.00
C ASP A 252 14.60 -16.61 8.15
N GLY A 253 14.18 -15.63 7.35
CA GLY A 253 12.80 -15.17 7.35
C GLY A 253 11.86 -16.22 6.73
N ARG A 254 10.88 -16.68 7.52
CA ARG A 254 9.77 -17.51 7.01
C ARG A 254 8.47 -16.74 7.03
N ASP A 255 7.66 -16.96 6.00
CA ASP A 255 6.31 -16.41 5.93
C ASP A 255 5.34 -17.33 6.68
N VAL A 256 4.64 -16.76 7.65
CA VAL A 256 3.64 -17.45 8.46
C VAL A 256 2.27 -16.90 8.12
N LEU A 257 1.38 -17.77 7.65
CA LEU A 257 -0.02 -17.43 7.42
C LEU A 257 -0.76 -17.34 8.77
N ARG A 258 -1.52 -16.26 8.95
CA ARG A 258 -2.41 -16.06 10.10
C ARG A 258 -3.82 -15.72 9.61
N PRO A 259 -4.87 -16.13 10.35
CA PRO A 259 -6.22 -15.68 10.05
C PRO A 259 -6.31 -14.15 10.00
N PRO A 260 -7.23 -13.59 9.19
CA PRO A 260 -7.53 -12.17 9.21
C PRO A 260 -7.98 -11.73 10.61
N LEU A 261 -7.75 -10.46 10.92
CA LEU A 261 -8.36 -9.81 12.07
C LEU A 261 -9.53 -8.96 11.58
N PRO A 262 -10.72 -9.06 12.19
CA PRO A 262 -11.90 -8.33 11.74
C PRO A 262 -11.70 -6.80 11.65
N SER A 263 -10.89 -6.23 12.53
CA SER A 263 -10.60 -4.78 12.51
C SER A 263 -9.54 -4.35 11.52
N GLN A 264 -8.92 -5.27 10.77
CA GLN A 264 -8.02 -4.87 9.70
C GLN A 264 -8.79 -4.46 8.46
N HIS A 265 -8.39 -3.35 7.86
CA HIS A 265 -9.07 -2.83 6.68
C HIS A 265 -8.68 -3.66 5.46
N ALA A 266 -9.67 -4.00 4.64
CA ALA A 266 -9.49 -4.62 3.33
C ALA A 266 -8.79 -3.67 2.33
N ASP A 267 -8.32 -4.24 1.22
CA ASP A 267 -7.75 -3.48 0.11
C ASP A 267 -8.83 -2.67 -0.61
N PHE A 268 -10.00 -3.28 -0.85
CA PHE A 268 -11.19 -2.67 -1.46
C PHE A 268 -12.40 -2.79 -0.53
N ALA A 269 -13.36 -1.88 -0.66
CA ALA A 269 -14.61 -1.98 0.08
C ALA A 269 -15.45 -3.14 -0.46
N HIS A 270 -16.15 -3.84 0.43
CA HIS A 270 -17.17 -4.79 0.01
C HIS A 270 -18.39 -4.02 -0.52
N PRO A 271 -18.74 -4.12 -1.80
CA PRO A 271 -19.68 -3.19 -2.43
C PRO A 271 -21.09 -3.30 -1.85
N PHE A 272 -21.59 -4.52 -1.61
CA PHE A 272 -22.91 -4.72 -1.02
C PHE A 272 -23.00 -4.28 0.46
N GLU A 273 -21.86 -4.27 1.16
CA GLU A 273 -21.81 -3.76 2.52
C GLU A 273 -21.94 -2.24 2.52
N PHE A 274 -21.20 -1.59 1.61
CA PHE A 274 -21.29 -0.15 1.40
C PHE A 274 -22.70 0.27 0.92
N MET A 275 -23.33 -0.46 0.01
CA MET A 275 -24.71 -0.19 -0.43
C MET A 275 -25.72 -0.34 0.71
N SER A 276 -25.54 -1.34 1.58
CA SER A 276 -26.37 -1.52 2.77
C SER A 276 -26.22 -0.34 3.73
N PHE A 277 -24.98 0.12 3.95
CA PHE A 277 -24.69 1.34 4.71
C PHE A 277 -25.35 2.58 4.09
N LEU A 278 -25.21 2.79 2.77
CA LEU A 278 -25.85 3.92 2.08
C LEU A 278 -27.37 3.86 2.15
N SER A 279 -27.97 2.68 2.07
CA SER A 279 -29.42 2.50 2.18
C SER A 279 -29.93 2.90 3.57
N VAL A 280 -29.20 2.53 4.63
CA VAL A 280 -29.50 2.98 6.00
C VAL A 280 -29.35 4.50 6.10
N ALA A 281 -28.28 5.06 5.58
CA ALA A 281 -28.06 6.50 5.58
C ALA A 281 -29.15 7.26 4.80
N LYS A 282 -29.57 6.76 3.64
CA LYS A 282 -30.67 7.31 2.84
C LYS A 282 -31.99 7.26 3.60
N SER A 283 -32.23 6.22 4.40
CA SER A 283 -33.45 6.10 5.23
C SER A 283 -33.57 7.16 6.34
N LEU A 284 -32.49 7.90 6.64
CA LEU A 284 -32.54 9.05 7.55
C LEU A 284 -33.15 10.29 6.88
N TRP A 285 -33.20 10.32 5.55
CA TRP A 285 -33.78 11.41 4.77
C TRP A 285 -35.28 11.20 4.59
N GLY A 286 -36.11 12.19 4.95
CA GLY A 286 -37.57 12.14 4.77
C GLY A 286 -38.35 11.59 5.98
N SER A 287 -37.73 11.45 7.15
CA SER A 287 -38.47 11.22 8.41
C SER A 287 -38.81 12.55 9.08
N ALA A 288 -39.96 12.66 9.77
CA ALA A 288 -40.46 13.91 10.36
C ALA A 288 -39.51 14.58 11.39
N ALA A 289 -38.45 13.88 11.81
CA ALA A 289 -37.28 14.45 12.47
C ALA A 289 -36.12 14.41 11.47
N ASP A 290 -35.99 15.43 10.60
CA ASP A 290 -34.99 15.49 9.53
C ASP A 290 -33.55 15.55 10.08
N ALA A 291 -33.04 14.39 10.51
CA ALA A 291 -31.63 14.10 10.76
C ALA A 291 -30.87 13.77 9.45
N GLY A 292 -31.56 13.79 8.31
CA GLY A 292 -31.00 13.61 6.97
C GLY A 292 -30.06 14.76 6.59
N ARG A 293 -28.85 14.73 7.13
CA ARG A 293 -27.77 15.66 6.75
C ARG A 293 -26.94 15.04 5.64
N GLU A 294 -26.52 15.85 4.67
CA GLU A 294 -25.44 15.44 3.78
C GLU A 294 -24.18 15.23 4.59
N PHE A 295 -23.38 14.22 4.26
CA PHE A 295 -22.09 13.97 4.88
C PHE A 295 -21.07 13.54 3.82
N ASP A 296 -19.78 13.61 4.15
CA ASP A 296 -18.71 13.10 3.29
C ASP A 296 -18.09 11.84 3.91
N ILE A 297 -17.62 10.93 3.05
CA ILE A 297 -17.16 9.60 3.43
C ILE A 297 -15.67 9.47 3.10
N MET A 298 -14.85 9.26 4.13
CA MET A 298 -13.44 8.89 3.97
C MET A 298 -13.34 7.36 3.91
N LEU A 299 -12.82 6.84 2.80
CA LEU A 299 -12.53 5.42 2.67
C LEU A 299 -11.19 5.09 3.33
N GLU A 300 -11.27 4.26 4.35
CA GLU A 300 -10.17 3.77 5.18
C GLU A 300 -9.55 2.49 4.56
N LEU A 301 -9.36 2.43 3.24
CA LEU A 301 -8.97 1.20 2.54
C LEU A 301 -7.48 1.15 2.19
N LYS A 302 -6.91 -0.04 1.99
CA LYS A 302 -5.47 -0.15 1.65
C LYS A 302 -5.17 0.21 0.19
N ALA A 303 -6.12 0.02 -0.73
CA ALA A 303 -5.95 0.38 -2.14
C ALA A 303 -6.22 1.87 -2.45
N LYS A 304 -6.51 2.70 -1.43
CA LYS A 304 -6.49 4.18 -1.52
C LYS A 304 -7.45 4.73 -2.61
N ASP A 305 -6.96 5.59 -3.48
CA ASP A 305 -7.68 6.18 -4.62
C ASP A 305 -8.28 5.12 -5.55
N LEU A 306 -7.59 3.99 -5.74
CA LEU A 306 -8.11 2.89 -6.55
C LEU A 306 -9.37 2.30 -5.93
N ALA A 307 -9.45 2.28 -4.60
CA ALA A 307 -10.64 1.80 -3.90
C ALA A 307 -11.82 2.76 -4.04
N VAL A 308 -11.58 4.09 -4.11
CA VAL A 308 -12.63 5.08 -4.39
C VAL A 308 -13.21 4.85 -5.79
N ARG A 309 -12.33 4.72 -6.79
CA ARG A 309 -12.73 4.50 -8.19
C ARG A 309 -13.51 3.19 -8.35
N ARG A 310 -12.97 2.09 -7.82
CA ARG A 310 -13.63 0.79 -7.88
C ARG A 310 -14.99 0.79 -7.19
N LEU A 311 -15.09 1.43 -6.02
CA LEU A 311 -16.35 1.49 -5.30
C LEU A 311 -17.42 2.28 -6.07
N ARG A 312 -17.05 3.36 -6.76
CA ARG A 312 -17.97 4.09 -7.64
C ARG A 312 -18.50 3.18 -8.75
N ASP A 313 -17.61 2.45 -9.42
CA ASP A 313 -17.99 1.52 -10.49
C ASP A 313 -18.93 0.43 -9.96
N ASP A 314 -18.62 -0.15 -8.80
CA ASP A 314 -19.46 -1.18 -8.19
C ASP A 314 -20.84 -0.63 -7.76
N VAL A 315 -20.90 0.58 -7.20
CA VAL A 315 -22.18 1.23 -6.83
C VAL A 315 -23.02 1.57 -8.05
N GLU A 316 -22.43 2.15 -9.09
CA GLU A 316 -23.13 2.43 -10.37
C GLU A 316 -23.68 1.13 -10.98
N ARG A 317 -22.88 0.06 -10.98
CA ARG A 317 -23.25 -1.23 -11.58
C ARG A 317 -24.38 -1.93 -10.84
N PHE A 318 -24.31 -1.99 -9.51
CA PHE A 318 -25.21 -2.84 -8.71
C PHE A 318 -26.34 -2.07 -8.01
N ALA A 319 -26.22 -0.75 -7.87
CA ALA A 319 -27.22 0.11 -7.21
C ALA A 319 -27.21 1.55 -7.79
N PRO A 320 -27.57 1.73 -9.08
CA PRO A 320 -27.49 3.03 -9.76
C PRO A 320 -28.32 4.14 -9.09
N GLU A 321 -29.40 3.80 -8.39
CA GLU A 321 -30.19 4.73 -7.59
C GLU A 321 -29.45 5.26 -6.35
N LEU A 322 -28.55 4.44 -5.78
CA LEU A 322 -27.64 4.86 -4.71
C LEU A 322 -26.47 5.65 -5.27
N ALA A 323 -25.98 5.34 -6.47
CA ALA A 323 -24.96 6.12 -7.16
C ALA A 323 -25.45 7.57 -7.40
N TRP A 324 -26.67 7.70 -7.93
CA TRP A 324 -27.31 9.01 -8.11
C TRP A 324 -27.44 9.78 -6.79
N TRP A 325 -27.80 9.10 -5.70
CA TRP A 325 -27.91 9.74 -4.39
C TRP A 325 -26.55 10.14 -3.80
N LEU A 326 -25.52 9.33 -4.02
CA LEU A 326 -24.18 9.57 -3.52
C LEU A 326 -23.52 10.75 -4.24
N GLU A 327 -23.61 10.82 -5.56
CA GLU A 327 -22.83 11.77 -6.38
C GLU A 327 -23.67 12.70 -7.28
N GLY A 328 -25.00 12.61 -7.25
CA GLY A 328 -25.91 13.54 -7.92
C GLY A 328 -26.18 13.25 -9.40
N GLY A 329 -25.82 12.06 -9.87
CA GLY A 329 -25.92 11.67 -11.28
C GLY A 329 -25.06 10.44 -11.57
N PRO A 330 -25.24 9.74 -12.71
CA PRO A 330 -24.17 8.91 -13.23
C PRO A 330 -22.95 9.83 -13.37
N VAL A 331 -21.83 9.46 -12.76
CA VAL A 331 -20.57 10.15 -12.99
C VAL A 331 -20.29 9.98 -14.48
N SER A 332 -20.45 11.05 -15.27
CA SER A 332 -20.13 11.05 -16.71
C SER A 332 -18.61 11.05 -16.94
N GLN A 333 -17.93 10.08 -16.33
CA GLN A 333 -16.64 9.53 -16.74
C GLN A 333 -16.80 8.07 -17.22
N VAL A 334 -18.00 7.72 -17.74
CA VAL A 334 -18.34 6.42 -18.33
C VAL A 334 -17.61 6.17 -19.68
N ARG A 335 -16.38 6.64 -19.86
CA ARG A 335 -15.56 6.25 -21.02
C ARG A 335 -14.07 6.06 -20.78
N GLU A 336 -13.52 6.38 -19.61
CA GLU A 336 -12.09 6.10 -19.33
C GLU A 336 -11.89 4.88 -18.42
N LEU A 337 -12.88 4.52 -17.60
CA LEU A 337 -12.84 3.25 -16.84
C LEU A 337 -13.52 2.09 -17.58
N GLU A 338 -14.51 2.33 -18.44
CA GLU A 338 -14.96 1.29 -19.39
C GLU A 338 -13.98 1.06 -20.54
N GLN A 339 -13.11 2.03 -20.88
CA GLN A 339 -11.91 1.76 -21.67
C GLN A 339 -10.81 1.04 -20.86
N ALA A 340 -10.94 0.96 -19.53
CA ALA A 340 -10.04 0.19 -18.67
C ALA A 340 -10.64 -1.14 -18.15
N TRP A 341 -11.97 -1.37 -18.27
CA TRP A 341 -12.68 -2.52 -17.67
C TRP A 341 -13.95 -2.96 -18.45
N SER A 342 -14.07 -2.67 -19.75
CA SER A 342 -15.12 -3.29 -20.59
C SER A 342 -14.85 -4.78 -20.78
N VAL A 343 -15.92 -5.58 -20.80
CA VAL A 343 -15.89 -7.05 -20.83
C VAL A 343 -15.33 -7.62 -22.14
N GLU A 344 -15.06 -6.77 -23.16
CA GLU A 344 -14.24 -7.13 -24.32
C GLU A 344 -12.73 -6.85 -24.10
N HIS A 345 -12.36 -5.91 -23.22
CA HIS A 345 -10.97 -5.64 -22.80
C HIS A 345 -10.44 -6.59 -21.72
N VAL A 346 -11.33 -7.30 -21.02
CA VAL A 346 -10.96 -8.40 -20.10
C VAL A 346 -10.40 -9.62 -20.85
N MET A 347 -10.41 -9.60 -22.19
CA MET A 347 -9.74 -10.60 -23.01
C MET A 347 -8.47 -10.12 -23.74
N SER A 348 -7.99 -8.88 -23.53
CA SER A 348 -6.82 -8.38 -24.29
C SER A 348 -5.66 -7.76 -23.51
N GLU A 349 -5.71 -7.61 -22.19
CA GLU A 349 -4.48 -7.44 -21.39
C GLU A 349 -4.47 -8.43 -20.22
N ALA A 350 -4.11 -9.69 -20.53
CA ALA A 350 -3.54 -10.56 -19.52
C ALA A 350 -2.29 -9.86 -18.94
N GLU A 351 -2.01 -10.02 -17.64
CA GLU A 351 -0.62 -9.83 -17.20
C GLU A 351 0.27 -10.55 -18.21
N PRO A 352 1.31 -9.90 -18.76
CA PRO A 352 2.04 -10.47 -19.88
C PRO A 352 2.57 -11.82 -19.43
N ALA A 353 2.06 -12.89 -20.05
CA ALA A 353 2.19 -14.24 -19.51
C ALA A 353 3.66 -14.51 -19.22
N ARG A 354 3.99 -14.75 -17.95
CA ARG A 354 5.36 -14.78 -17.50
C ARG A 354 6.01 -16.05 -18.02
N VAL A 355 7.19 -15.90 -18.58
CA VAL A 355 7.99 -17.03 -19.05
C VAL A 355 9.22 -17.14 -18.15
N LEU A 356 9.45 -18.34 -17.65
CA LEU A 356 10.74 -18.70 -17.10
C LEU A 356 11.53 -19.49 -18.15
N VAL A 357 12.66 -18.95 -18.59
CA VAL A 357 13.62 -19.69 -19.42
C VAL A 357 14.54 -20.49 -18.50
N ALA A 358 14.45 -21.81 -18.58
CA ALA A 358 15.29 -22.74 -17.84
C ALA A 358 16.36 -23.38 -18.73
N VAL A 359 17.55 -23.56 -18.18
CA VAL A 359 18.66 -24.20 -18.90
C VAL A 359 18.55 -25.70 -18.83
N VAL A 360 18.57 -26.35 -20.00
CA VAL A 360 18.61 -27.81 -20.15
C VAL A 360 20.01 -28.22 -20.60
N ASN A 361 20.68 -29.00 -19.76
CA ASN A 361 22.05 -29.44 -19.99
C ASN A 361 22.18 -30.96 -20.22
N ASN A 362 21.08 -31.71 -20.12
CA ASN A 362 21.05 -33.15 -20.29
C ASN A 362 19.85 -33.55 -21.18
N PRO A 363 20.06 -34.28 -22.29
CA PRO A 363 18.99 -34.77 -23.16
C PRO A 363 17.86 -35.49 -22.42
N ARG A 364 18.18 -36.24 -21.35
CA ARG A 364 17.18 -36.96 -20.55
C ARG A 364 16.16 -36.03 -19.88
N ASP A 365 16.58 -34.83 -19.45
CA ASP A 365 15.65 -33.87 -18.84
C ASP A 365 14.71 -33.23 -19.89
N LEU A 366 15.13 -33.17 -21.17
CA LEU A 366 14.27 -32.75 -22.28
C LEU A 366 13.27 -33.86 -22.65
N GLU A 367 13.73 -35.11 -22.74
CA GLU A 367 12.88 -36.29 -23.01
C GLU A 367 11.77 -36.44 -21.95
N ILE A 368 12.12 -36.31 -20.67
CA ILE A 368 11.13 -36.31 -19.58
C ILE A 368 10.09 -35.19 -19.76
N ALA A 369 10.54 -33.98 -20.13
CA ALA A 369 9.62 -32.86 -20.37
C ALA A 369 8.70 -33.12 -21.57
N GLN A 370 9.18 -33.79 -22.62
CA GLN A 370 8.42 -34.13 -23.83
C GLN A 370 7.43 -35.28 -23.60
N GLU A 371 7.86 -36.36 -22.96
CA GLU A 371 7.08 -37.60 -22.85
C GLU A 371 6.23 -37.66 -21.57
N GLN A 372 6.73 -37.09 -20.47
CA GLN A 372 6.10 -37.19 -19.15
C GLN A 372 5.46 -35.89 -18.68
N GLY A 373 5.64 -34.78 -19.40
CA GLY A 373 4.96 -33.51 -19.14
C GLY A 373 5.42 -32.80 -17.87
N TRP A 374 6.70 -32.94 -17.49
CA TRP A 374 7.25 -32.18 -16.36
C TRP A 374 8.75 -31.87 -16.52
N TYR A 375 9.20 -30.77 -15.91
CA TYR A 375 10.62 -30.40 -15.82
C TYR A 375 11.03 -30.14 -14.37
N ARG A 376 12.30 -30.39 -14.03
CA ARG A 376 12.82 -30.21 -12.67
C ARG A 376 13.73 -28.99 -12.54
N ILE A 377 13.57 -28.24 -11.45
CA ILE A 377 14.47 -27.14 -11.08
C ILE A 377 14.99 -27.39 -9.66
N PRO A 378 16.31 -27.51 -9.42
CA PRO A 378 16.83 -27.67 -8.07
C PRO A 378 16.43 -26.49 -7.18
N LEU A 379 15.79 -26.75 -6.03
CA LEU A 379 15.25 -25.70 -5.15
C LEU A 379 16.35 -24.71 -4.72
N LYS A 380 17.54 -25.23 -4.38
CA LYS A 380 18.72 -24.45 -3.98
C LYS A 380 19.25 -23.49 -5.06
N ARG A 381 18.87 -23.69 -6.32
CA ARG A 381 19.34 -22.90 -7.48
C ARG A 381 18.21 -22.14 -8.17
N ALA A 382 16.98 -22.29 -7.71
CA ALA A 382 15.83 -21.64 -8.32
C ALA A 382 15.91 -20.11 -8.18
N PRO A 383 15.44 -19.35 -9.17
CA PRO A 383 15.36 -17.89 -9.06
C PRO A 383 14.34 -17.46 -7.99
N ARG A 384 14.50 -16.24 -7.46
CA ARG A 384 13.57 -15.64 -6.48
C ARG A 384 12.10 -15.66 -6.93
N GLN A 385 11.87 -15.58 -8.25
CA GLN A 385 10.56 -15.71 -8.88
C GLN A 385 10.58 -16.93 -9.81
N VAL A 386 10.22 -18.12 -9.29
CA VAL A 386 10.17 -19.37 -10.07
C VAL A 386 8.80 -19.63 -10.71
N ALA A 387 7.75 -19.05 -10.13
CA ALA A 387 6.39 -19.20 -10.63
C ALA A 387 6.20 -18.37 -11.91
N ALA A 388 5.88 -19.04 -13.00
CA ALA A 388 5.68 -18.51 -14.34
C ALA A 388 4.49 -19.22 -15.00
N ASP A 389 3.87 -18.55 -15.96
CA ASP A 389 2.73 -19.08 -16.72
C ASP A 389 3.18 -20.03 -17.84
N PHE A 390 4.42 -19.85 -18.31
CA PHE A 390 5.08 -20.68 -19.31
C PHE A 390 6.53 -21.02 -18.88
N LEU A 391 6.98 -22.20 -19.28
CA LEU A 391 8.36 -22.65 -19.16
C LEU A 391 8.96 -22.74 -20.56
N ALA A 392 10.09 -22.06 -20.78
CA ALA A 392 10.88 -22.17 -22.02
C ALA A 392 12.22 -22.85 -21.73
N LEU A 393 12.74 -23.61 -22.69
CA LEU A 393 13.91 -24.47 -22.51
C LEU A 393 15.07 -23.99 -23.38
N TYR A 394 16.17 -23.57 -22.74
CA TYR A 394 17.44 -23.23 -23.38
C TYR A 394 18.34 -24.47 -23.44
N GLN A 395 18.59 -24.99 -24.64
CA GLN A 395 19.48 -26.12 -24.86
C GLN A 395 20.96 -25.70 -24.87
N THR A 396 21.79 -26.40 -24.11
CA THR A 396 23.25 -26.16 -24.09
C THR A 396 23.99 -26.94 -25.19
N ALA A 397 25.33 -27.01 -25.13
CA ALA A 397 26.16 -27.74 -26.08
C ALA A 397 25.87 -29.25 -26.19
N ALA A 398 25.12 -29.82 -25.23
CA ALA A 398 24.76 -31.24 -25.22
C ALA A 398 23.72 -31.62 -26.31
N PHE A 399 23.16 -30.65 -27.02
CA PHE A 399 22.11 -30.83 -28.02
C PHE A 399 22.68 -30.48 -29.40
N SER A 400 22.60 -31.37 -30.39
CA SER A 400 23.34 -31.26 -31.66
C SER A 400 23.08 -29.96 -32.45
N ASP A 401 22.04 -29.97 -33.29
CA ASP A 401 21.68 -28.85 -34.17
C ASP A 401 20.84 -27.79 -33.43
N GLU A 402 20.41 -28.11 -32.21
CA GLU A 402 19.58 -27.25 -31.36
C GLU A 402 20.35 -26.59 -30.20
N LYS A 403 21.68 -26.76 -30.13
CA LYS A 403 22.51 -26.13 -29.08
C LYS A 403 22.42 -24.61 -29.10
N TRP A 404 22.64 -24.06 -27.91
CA TRP A 404 22.83 -22.64 -27.65
C TRP A 404 21.65 -21.80 -28.08
N ALA A 405 20.45 -22.35 -27.98
CA ALA A 405 19.22 -21.66 -28.33
C ALA A 405 18.08 -22.07 -27.40
N VAL A 406 17.07 -21.20 -27.31
CA VAL A 406 15.75 -21.59 -26.82
C VAL A 406 14.96 -22.11 -28.01
N ASN A 407 14.48 -23.35 -27.93
CA ASN A 407 13.75 -23.98 -29.03
C ASN A 407 12.33 -24.41 -28.66
N TYR A 408 12.06 -24.65 -27.38
CA TYR A 408 10.77 -25.17 -26.90
C TYR A 408 10.20 -24.36 -25.75
N PHE A 409 8.88 -24.33 -25.66
CA PHE A 409 8.15 -23.76 -24.54
C PHE A 409 6.83 -24.52 -24.30
N ALA A 410 6.27 -24.42 -23.09
CA ALA A 410 4.97 -24.98 -22.75
C ALA A 410 4.28 -24.18 -21.64
N PRO A 411 2.93 -24.11 -21.63
CA PRO A 411 2.18 -23.65 -20.47
C PRO A 411 2.51 -24.46 -19.20
N VAL A 412 2.64 -23.79 -18.06
CA VAL A 412 2.83 -24.43 -16.76
C VAL A 412 1.47 -24.73 -16.14
N ARG A 413 1.24 -25.98 -15.75
CA ARG A 413 0.01 -26.41 -15.06
C ARG A 413 0.08 -26.20 -13.55
N ARG A 414 1.19 -26.62 -12.93
CA ARG A 414 1.40 -26.54 -11.47
C ARG A 414 2.84 -26.81 -11.06
N TYR A 415 3.16 -26.38 -9.83
CA TYR A 415 4.44 -26.64 -9.18
C TYR A 415 4.26 -27.55 -7.97
N HIS A 416 5.14 -28.54 -7.81
CA HIS A 416 5.29 -29.31 -6.58
C HIS A 416 6.73 -29.21 -6.06
N ILE A 417 6.91 -29.22 -4.75
CA ILE A 417 8.24 -29.41 -4.15
C ILE A 417 8.35 -30.87 -3.73
N VAL A 418 9.31 -31.58 -4.32
CA VAL A 418 9.49 -33.03 -4.14
C VAL A 418 10.98 -33.36 -3.99
N ARG A 419 11.31 -34.54 -3.45
CA ARG A 419 12.71 -34.99 -3.38
C ARG A 419 13.14 -35.58 -4.73
N ARG A 420 14.44 -35.56 -5.01
CA ARG A 420 14.99 -36.16 -6.23
C ARG A 420 14.59 -37.63 -6.41
N ARG A 421 14.61 -38.42 -5.33
CA ARG A 421 14.23 -39.84 -5.37
C ARG A 421 12.78 -40.08 -5.79
N ASP A 422 11.90 -39.11 -5.53
CA ASP A 422 10.48 -39.19 -5.90
C ASP A 422 10.29 -38.81 -7.38
N LEU A 423 11.19 -37.98 -7.94
CA LEU A 423 11.20 -37.60 -9.35
C LEU A 423 11.83 -38.65 -10.26
N LEU A 424 12.91 -39.27 -9.78
CA LEU A 424 13.67 -40.29 -10.50
C LEU A 424 13.84 -41.52 -9.62
N PRO A 425 12.82 -42.39 -9.52
CA PRO A 425 12.85 -43.57 -8.66
C PRO A 425 14.01 -44.53 -9.01
N ASP A 426 14.40 -44.61 -10.28
CA ASP A 426 15.51 -45.43 -10.75
C ASP A 426 16.90 -44.88 -10.35
N GLU A 427 16.95 -43.69 -9.74
CA GLU A 427 18.17 -43.05 -9.21
C GLU A 427 18.09 -42.84 -7.69
N ALA A 428 17.38 -43.71 -6.97
CA ALA A 428 17.14 -43.59 -5.53
C ALA A 428 18.45 -43.51 -4.69
N ASP A 429 19.54 -44.11 -5.16
CA ASP A 429 20.85 -44.12 -4.49
C ASP A 429 21.78 -42.95 -4.89
N HIS A 430 21.28 -41.98 -5.68
CA HIS A 430 22.08 -40.83 -6.10
C HIS A 430 22.55 -40.00 -4.88
N PRO A 431 23.77 -39.42 -4.86
CA PRO A 431 24.27 -38.57 -3.75
C PRO A 431 23.42 -37.33 -3.40
N ARG A 432 22.38 -37.06 -4.20
CA ARG A 432 21.44 -35.94 -4.07
C ARG A 432 19.99 -36.45 -3.99
N ALA A 433 19.78 -37.70 -3.65
CA ALA A 433 18.47 -38.34 -3.61
C ALA A 433 17.46 -37.61 -2.69
N ASP A 434 17.96 -36.98 -1.62
CA ASP A 434 17.16 -36.19 -0.66
C ASP A 434 17.14 -34.68 -0.94
N ASP A 435 17.84 -34.19 -1.97
CA ASP A 435 17.73 -32.77 -2.35
C ASP A 435 16.32 -32.46 -2.86
N LEU A 436 15.82 -31.26 -2.54
CA LEU A 436 14.52 -30.77 -2.97
C LEU A 436 14.58 -30.12 -4.36
N TYR A 437 13.56 -30.38 -5.16
CA TYR A 437 13.38 -29.86 -6.52
C TYR A 437 11.95 -29.34 -6.68
N TYR A 438 11.79 -28.28 -7.48
CA TYR A 438 10.51 -27.99 -8.09
C TYR A 438 10.27 -28.99 -9.21
N LYS A 439 9.16 -29.75 -9.13
CA LYS A 439 8.54 -30.42 -10.26
C LYS A 439 7.58 -29.44 -10.91
N VAL A 440 7.95 -28.92 -12.07
CA VAL A 440 7.11 -28.04 -12.88
C VAL A 440 6.34 -28.94 -13.84
N GLU A 441 5.06 -29.14 -13.61
CA GLU A 441 4.20 -29.87 -14.56
C GLU A 441 3.75 -28.92 -15.66
N ILE A 442 3.90 -29.37 -16.90
CA ILE A 442 3.70 -28.56 -18.10
C ILE A 442 2.73 -29.25 -19.05
N ASP A 443 2.10 -28.46 -19.91
CA ASP A 443 1.44 -28.94 -21.12
C ASP A 443 2.48 -29.54 -22.11
N PRO A 444 2.03 -30.25 -23.18
CA PRO A 444 2.95 -30.76 -24.19
C PRO A 444 3.89 -29.68 -24.72
N LEU A 445 5.19 -29.98 -24.85
CA LEU A 445 6.17 -29.02 -25.35
C LEU A 445 5.90 -28.65 -26.80
N GLU A 446 5.80 -27.34 -27.03
CA GLU A 446 5.66 -26.74 -28.35
C GLU A 446 6.99 -26.20 -28.83
N ARG A 447 7.26 -26.32 -30.14
CA ARG A 447 8.45 -25.73 -30.76
C ARG A 447 8.19 -24.27 -31.09
N LEU A 448 9.14 -23.40 -30.77
CA LEU A 448 9.06 -22.00 -31.15
C LEU A 448 9.05 -21.85 -32.68
N PRO A 449 8.32 -20.86 -33.23
CA PRO A 449 8.32 -20.58 -34.67
C PRO A 449 9.71 -20.31 -35.25
N ALA A 450 10.59 -19.69 -34.46
CA ALA A 450 12.01 -19.52 -34.74
C ALA A 450 12.83 -19.78 -33.46
N PRO A 451 13.99 -20.45 -33.55
CA PRO A 451 14.88 -20.63 -32.40
C PRO A 451 15.52 -19.30 -32.00
N ILE A 452 15.72 -19.08 -30.70
CA ILE A 452 16.33 -17.86 -30.14
C ILE A 452 17.79 -18.16 -29.76
N PRO A 453 18.79 -17.87 -30.63
CA PRO A 453 20.18 -18.23 -30.40
C PRO A 453 20.89 -17.35 -29.36
N SER A 454 21.91 -17.90 -28.71
CA SER A 454 22.89 -17.20 -27.87
C SER A 454 24.20 -17.05 -28.63
N ARG A 455 24.33 -15.97 -29.41
CA ARG A 455 25.47 -15.76 -30.33
C ARG A 455 26.79 -15.46 -29.61
N ARG A 456 26.74 -14.87 -28.42
CA ARG A 456 27.91 -14.49 -27.61
C ARG A 456 28.26 -15.50 -26.51
N LEU A 457 27.66 -16.70 -26.51
CA LEU A 457 27.92 -17.81 -25.57
C LEU A 457 28.07 -17.38 -24.10
N ARG A 458 27.07 -16.67 -23.58
CA ARG A 458 27.04 -16.23 -22.17
C ARG A 458 26.66 -17.39 -21.23
N ARG A 459 27.16 -17.35 -19.99
CA ARG A 459 26.76 -18.30 -18.94
C ARG A 459 25.35 -17.96 -18.45
N ILE A 460 24.36 -18.72 -18.90
CA ILE A 460 22.94 -18.54 -18.55
C ILE A 460 22.58 -19.51 -17.42
N THR A 461 21.76 -19.06 -16.46
CA THR A 461 21.19 -19.91 -15.40
C THR A 461 19.67 -19.95 -15.52
N PHE A 462 19.00 -18.79 -15.43
CA PHE A 462 17.57 -18.60 -15.68
C PHE A 462 17.34 -17.20 -16.26
N ILE A 463 16.30 -17.04 -17.09
CA ILE A 463 15.84 -15.73 -17.57
C ILE A 463 14.37 -15.59 -17.24
N ALA A 464 14.00 -14.53 -16.51
CA ALA A 464 12.60 -14.17 -16.28
C ALA A 464 12.19 -13.15 -17.36
N THR A 465 11.16 -13.49 -18.13
CA THR A 465 10.71 -12.70 -19.28
C THR A 465 9.20 -12.82 -19.47
N THR A 466 8.67 -12.30 -20.58
CA THR A 466 7.25 -12.39 -20.95
C THR A 466 7.07 -13.24 -22.22
N LEU A 467 5.88 -13.82 -22.41
CA LEU A 467 5.55 -14.60 -23.60
C LEU A 467 5.68 -13.76 -24.87
N GLU A 468 5.27 -12.50 -24.82
CA GLU A 468 5.45 -11.55 -25.92
C GLU A 468 6.93 -11.40 -26.31
N ARG A 469 7.83 -11.20 -25.33
CA ARG A 469 9.27 -11.10 -25.57
C ARG A 469 9.87 -12.41 -26.04
N LEU A 470 9.41 -13.55 -25.51
CA LEU A 470 9.85 -14.87 -25.97
C LEU A 470 9.50 -15.07 -27.45
N LEU A 471 8.28 -14.73 -27.87
CA LEU A 471 7.81 -14.95 -29.23
C LEU A 471 8.37 -13.94 -30.25
N SER A 472 8.83 -12.77 -29.79
CA SER A 472 9.39 -11.72 -30.65
C SER A 472 10.92 -11.60 -30.63
N ALA A 473 11.60 -12.30 -29.71
CA ALA A 473 13.06 -12.24 -29.58
C ALA A 473 13.78 -12.88 -30.79
N GLU A 474 14.79 -12.17 -31.30
CA GLU A 474 15.66 -12.68 -32.35
C GLU A 474 16.98 -13.22 -31.79
N GLU A 475 17.37 -12.78 -30.59
CA GLU A 475 18.55 -13.23 -29.86
C GLU A 475 18.28 -13.32 -28.35
N ILE A 476 19.06 -14.14 -27.63
CA ILE A 476 18.90 -14.37 -26.18
C ILE A 476 18.92 -13.09 -25.32
N ASN A 477 19.54 -12.00 -25.80
CA ASN A 477 19.63 -10.74 -25.06
C ASN A 477 18.30 -9.96 -25.06
N ASP A 478 17.42 -10.22 -26.03
CA ASP A 478 16.12 -9.53 -26.15
C ASP A 478 15.14 -9.97 -25.04
N LEU A 479 15.45 -11.11 -24.39
CA LEU A 479 14.65 -11.69 -23.33
C LEU A 479 14.78 -10.98 -21.97
N TRP A 480 15.78 -10.10 -21.77
CA TRP A 480 15.96 -9.38 -20.51
C TRP A 480 15.06 -8.13 -20.41
N MET A 481 14.36 -7.94 -19.29
CA MET A 481 13.49 -6.79 -19.05
C MET A 481 14.31 -5.55 -18.63
N SER A 482 14.28 -4.47 -19.42
CA SER A 482 15.06 -3.25 -19.18
C SER A 482 14.39 -2.30 -18.18
N GLY A 483 15.08 -2.02 -17.08
CA GLY A 483 14.85 -0.88 -16.17
C GLY A 483 16.15 -0.28 -15.61
N ILE A 484 17.30 -0.84 -16.00
CA ILE A 484 18.64 -0.32 -15.75
C ILE A 484 19.39 -0.58 -17.05
N SER A 485 20.08 0.41 -17.62
CA SER A 485 20.89 0.13 -18.80
C SER A 485 22.06 -0.78 -18.39
N GLU A 486 22.38 -1.78 -19.21
CA GLU A 486 23.44 -2.76 -18.94
C GLU A 486 24.82 -2.07 -18.74
N ALA A 487 24.99 -0.84 -19.25
CA ALA A 487 26.16 0.01 -19.02
C ALA A 487 26.27 0.47 -17.55
N GLU A 488 25.16 0.87 -16.92
CA GLU A 488 25.14 1.36 -15.52
C GLU A 488 25.36 0.23 -14.51
N LEU A 489 24.89 -0.98 -14.80
CA LEU A 489 25.17 -2.17 -13.98
C LEU A 489 26.63 -2.62 -14.12
N TRP A 490 27.19 -2.57 -15.32
CA TRP A 490 28.58 -2.96 -15.57
C TRP A 490 29.60 -1.97 -15.00
N ASP A 491 29.31 -0.67 -15.06
CA ASP A 491 30.14 0.36 -14.43
C ASP A 491 30.11 0.27 -12.90
N ALA A 492 28.96 -0.09 -12.30
CA ALA A 492 28.84 -0.38 -10.88
C ALA A 492 29.66 -1.62 -10.45
N PHE A 493 29.65 -2.70 -11.24
CA PHE A 493 30.46 -3.89 -10.95
C PHE A 493 31.97 -3.67 -11.13
N LYS A 494 32.38 -2.80 -12.05
CA LYS A 494 33.79 -2.40 -12.21
C LYS A 494 34.29 -1.52 -11.07
N GLN A 495 33.46 -0.60 -10.56
CA GLN A 495 33.82 0.26 -9.43
C GLN A 495 33.97 -0.53 -8.13
N GLU A 496 33.07 -1.47 -7.83
CA GLU A 496 33.21 -2.36 -6.66
C GLU A 496 34.41 -3.31 -6.77
N SER A 497 34.74 -3.81 -7.97
CA SER A 497 35.89 -4.69 -8.16
C SER A 497 37.24 -3.95 -8.03
N ALA A 498 37.31 -2.70 -8.49
CA ALA A 498 38.49 -1.84 -8.33
C ALA A 498 38.68 -1.36 -6.87
N GLU A 499 37.59 -1.13 -6.14
CA GLU A 499 37.64 -0.78 -4.71
C GLU A 499 38.07 -1.98 -3.85
N VAL A 500 37.65 -3.20 -4.20
CA VAL A 500 38.07 -4.45 -3.52
C VAL A 500 39.53 -4.83 -3.85
N GLU A 501 40.04 -4.55 -5.05
CA GLU A 501 41.46 -4.72 -5.40
C GLU A 501 42.35 -3.63 -4.78
N SER A 502 41.86 -2.39 -4.61
CA SER A 502 42.59 -1.32 -3.91
C SER A 502 42.64 -1.51 -2.39
N ALA A 503 41.59 -2.09 -1.79
CA ALA A 503 41.53 -2.40 -0.36
C ALA A 503 42.33 -3.66 0.01
N SER A 504 42.53 -4.59 -0.93
CA SER A 504 43.36 -5.78 -0.72
C SER A 504 44.85 -5.55 -1.02
N SER A 505 45.20 -4.58 -1.88
CA SER A 505 46.59 -4.14 -2.12
C SER A 505 47.10 -3.15 -1.06
N GLY A 506 46.22 -2.36 -0.43
CA GLY A 506 46.57 -1.48 0.71
C GLY A 506 46.82 -2.22 2.03
N ALA A 507 46.37 -3.47 2.15
CA ALA A 507 46.56 -4.30 3.35
C ALA A 507 47.85 -5.16 3.32
N GLN A 508 48.60 -5.17 2.20
CA GLN A 508 49.85 -5.94 2.07
C GLN A 508 51.13 -5.07 2.07
N LEU A 509 51.03 -3.75 2.26
CA LEU A 509 52.20 -2.85 2.30
C LEU A 509 52.58 -2.35 3.71
N ASN A 510 51.97 -2.86 4.78
CA ASN A 510 52.27 -2.46 6.17
C ASN A 510 52.72 -3.61 7.09
N SER A 511 53.31 -4.69 6.56
CA SER A 511 53.79 -5.80 7.41
C SER A 511 55.20 -6.31 7.14
N THR A 512 56.09 -5.49 6.57
CA THR A 512 57.53 -5.80 6.52
C THR A 512 58.35 -4.55 6.77
N GLU A 513 58.58 -4.21 8.04
CA GLU A 513 59.79 -3.55 8.53
C GLU A 513 59.72 -3.40 10.05
N GLU A 514 60.07 -4.47 10.79
CA GLU A 514 60.63 -4.34 12.15
C GLU A 514 61.26 -5.68 12.60
N THR A 515 62.43 -5.98 12.05
CA THR A 515 63.47 -6.76 12.75
C THR A 515 64.82 -6.41 12.12
N THR A 516 65.56 -5.48 12.75
CA THR A 516 66.98 -5.66 13.09
C THR A 516 67.43 -4.53 14.01
N GLU A 517 68.11 -4.95 15.07
CA GLU A 517 68.77 -4.18 16.12
C GLU A 517 69.75 -3.12 15.58
N GLY A 518 69.90 -2.02 16.32
CA GLY A 518 70.90 -0.97 16.10
C GLY A 518 70.65 0.27 16.93
#